data_AF-A0A957T5X0-F1
#
_entry.id   AF-A0A957T5X0-F1
#
_cell.length_a   1.000
_cell.length_b   1.000
_cell.length_c   1.000
_cell.angle_alpha   90.00
_cell.angle_beta   90.00
_cell.angle_gamma   90.00
#
_symmetry.space_group_name_H-M   'P 1'
#
loop_
_entity.id
_entity.type
_entity.pdbx_description
1 polymer ?
#
loop_
_entity_poly.entity_id
_entity_poly.type
_entity_poly.pdbx_seq_one_letter_code
_entity_poly.pdbx_strand_id
1 'polypeptide(L)'
;MGRYLVRRLLQTFIVILGVTLLSFFSLHLAGDPTLLYVSERASEEEIAQTRARLGFDRPIHEQYLSYLGNLVRGDMGNSLRARTPAFGMVMERLPATLELTIMAMIFAITLSIPIGVMAAMRRGTTLDGGVMIFAMFGQSMPSFWLGIMLILFVGLQLRWLPISGHVPLLDPLFNGDFATAAANFPDALRHLIMPAVTLGLFSLSRNARLIRSSMLEVLGQDYVRTARA
;
A
#
# COMPACT_ATOMS: atom_id res chain seq x y z
N MET A 1 2.61 -13.58 -24.86
CA MET A 1 3.19 -12.65 -23.86
C MET A 1 3.25 -11.20 -24.32
N GLY A 2 3.78 -10.88 -25.52
CA GLY A 2 3.88 -9.48 -25.99
C GLY A 2 2.56 -8.70 -25.97
N ARG A 3 1.47 -9.27 -26.52
CA ARG A 3 0.12 -8.64 -26.48
C ARG A 3 -0.38 -8.36 -25.05
N TYR A 4 -0.04 -9.22 -24.08
CA TYR A 4 -0.38 -9.02 -22.68
C TYR A 4 0.41 -7.87 -22.06
N LEU A 5 1.73 -7.83 -22.30
CA LEU A 5 2.60 -6.75 -21.82
C LEU A 5 2.17 -5.39 -22.37
N VAL A 6 1.92 -5.29 -23.68
CA VAL A 6 1.45 -4.04 -24.31
C VAL A 6 0.13 -3.58 -23.70
N ARG A 7 -0.85 -4.49 -23.53
CA ARG A 7 -2.13 -4.16 -22.90
C ARG A 7 -1.94 -3.64 -21.46
N ARG A 8 -1.06 -4.27 -20.68
CA ARG A 8 -0.73 -3.85 -19.32
C ARG A 8 -0.07 -2.47 -19.29
N LEU A 9 0.91 -2.22 -20.16
CA LEU A 9 1.60 -0.92 -20.24
C LEU A 9 0.64 0.21 -20.61
N LEU A 10 -0.26 -0.02 -21.57
CA LEU A 10 -1.29 0.94 -21.94
C LEU A 10 -2.26 1.21 -20.79
N GLN A 11 -2.69 0.17 -20.06
CA GLN A 11 -3.53 0.34 -18.87
C GLN A 11 -2.82 1.14 -17.77
N THR A 12 -1.55 0.83 -17.49
CA THR A 12 -0.74 1.58 -16.52
C THR A 12 -0.60 3.03 -16.93
N PHE A 13 -0.35 3.31 -18.22
CA PHE A 13 -0.29 4.67 -18.73
C PHE A 13 -1.60 5.43 -18.51
N ILE A 14 -2.74 4.83 -18.84
CA ILE A 14 -4.07 5.43 -18.61
C ILE A 14 -4.30 5.70 -17.12
N VAL A 15 -3.91 4.76 -16.24
CA VAL A 15 -4.05 4.93 -14.79
C VAL A 15 -3.17 6.08 -14.28
N ILE A 16 -1.90 6.16 -14.70
CA ILE A 16 -1.00 7.25 -14.31
C ILE A 16 -1.54 8.60 -14.81
N LEU A 17 -2.02 8.66 -16.05
CA LEU A 17 -2.65 9.85 -16.60
C LEU A 17 -3.89 10.25 -15.78
N GLY A 18 -4.76 9.29 -15.45
CA GLY A 18 -5.92 9.53 -14.61
C GLY A 18 -5.56 10.05 -13.21
N VAL A 19 -4.61 9.41 -12.54
CA VAL A 19 -4.16 9.82 -11.19
C VAL A 19 -3.51 11.21 -11.22
N THR A 20 -2.67 11.50 -12.22
CA THR A 20 -2.03 12.83 -12.34
C THR A 20 -3.06 13.92 -12.66
N LEU A 21 -4.02 13.66 -13.54
CA LEU A 21 -5.14 14.57 -13.80
C LEU A 21 -5.96 14.82 -12.54
N LEU A 22 -6.36 13.75 -11.84
CA LEU A 22 -7.15 13.88 -10.62
C LEU A 22 -6.41 14.66 -9.54
N SER A 23 -5.13 14.36 -9.29
CA SER A 23 -4.30 15.09 -8.32
C SER A 23 -4.13 16.56 -8.70
N PHE A 24 -3.87 16.83 -9.98
CA PHE A 24 -3.71 18.19 -10.51
C PHE A 24 -5.01 18.99 -10.35
N PHE A 25 -6.15 18.46 -10.81
CA PHE A 25 -7.42 19.15 -10.70
C PHE A 25 -7.91 19.27 -9.25
N SER A 26 -7.63 18.30 -8.37
CA SER A 26 -7.99 18.40 -6.95
C SER A 26 -7.34 19.63 -6.30
N LEU A 27 -6.11 19.99 -6.68
CA LEU A 27 -5.45 21.22 -6.21
C LEU A 27 -6.13 22.48 -6.77
N HIS A 28 -6.50 22.48 -8.05
CA HIS A 28 -7.13 23.65 -8.70
C HIS A 28 -8.60 23.85 -8.29
N LEU A 29 -9.31 22.78 -7.93
CA LEU A 29 -10.67 22.86 -7.42
C LEU A 29 -10.73 23.49 -6.02
N ALA A 30 -9.63 23.47 -5.26
CA ALA A 30 -9.53 24.11 -3.96
C ALA A 30 -9.33 25.64 -4.04
N GLY A 31 -9.11 26.19 -5.24
CA GLY A 31 -8.87 27.61 -5.49
C GLY A 31 -7.52 27.85 -6.18
N ASP A 32 -6.98 29.06 -6.05
CA ASP A 32 -5.66 29.40 -6.59
C ASP A 32 -4.55 28.74 -5.76
N PRO A 33 -3.77 27.79 -6.34
CA PRO A 33 -2.70 27.11 -5.62
C PRO A 33 -1.57 28.05 -5.16
N THR A 34 -1.45 29.25 -5.76
CA THR A 34 -0.47 30.28 -5.37
C THR A 34 -0.58 30.62 -3.88
N LEU A 35 -1.80 30.61 -3.33
CA LEU A 35 -2.07 30.95 -1.93
C LEU A 35 -1.40 29.99 -0.94
N LEU A 36 -1.02 28.79 -1.38
CA LEU A 36 -0.31 27.80 -0.57
C LEU A 36 1.20 28.12 -0.45
N TYR A 37 1.72 28.99 -1.30
CA TYR A 37 3.15 29.34 -1.37
C TYR A 37 3.48 30.72 -0.80
N VAL A 38 2.47 31.54 -0.54
CA VAL A 38 2.60 32.89 0.03
C VAL A 38 2.19 32.91 1.50
N SER A 39 2.63 33.93 2.24
CA SER A 39 2.14 34.13 3.61
C SER A 39 0.69 34.60 3.62
N GLU A 40 -0.07 34.33 4.68
CA GLU A 40 -1.45 34.83 4.85
C GLU A 40 -1.55 36.36 4.81
N ARG A 41 -0.43 37.07 5.00
CA ARG A 41 -0.34 38.53 4.98
C ARG A 41 0.34 39.07 3.72
N ALA A 42 0.57 38.23 2.71
CA ALA A 42 1.22 38.64 1.47
C ALA A 42 0.40 39.72 0.78
N SER A 43 1.08 40.74 0.24
CA SER A 43 0.41 41.79 -0.53
C SER A 43 -0.13 41.22 -1.85
N GLU A 44 -1.12 41.87 -2.44
CA GLU A 44 -1.63 41.47 -3.77
C GLU A 44 -0.53 41.45 -4.83
N GLU A 45 0.45 42.34 -4.71
CA GLU A 45 1.61 42.39 -5.59
C GLU A 45 2.52 41.17 -5.40
N GLU A 46 2.79 40.75 -4.16
CA GLU A 46 3.57 39.54 -3.87
C GLU A 46 2.87 38.27 -4.36
N ILE A 47 1.54 38.21 -4.24
CA ILE A 47 0.71 37.13 -4.77
C ILE A 47 0.82 37.08 -6.30
N ALA A 48 0.66 38.21 -6.98
CA ALA A 48 0.73 38.28 -8.44
C ALA A 48 2.13 37.89 -8.97
N GLN A 49 3.19 38.37 -8.31
CA GLN A 49 4.58 37.99 -8.63
C GLN A 49 4.81 36.48 -8.42
N THR A 50 4.30 35.92 -7.33
CA THR A 50 4.43 34.49 -7.05
C THR A 50 3.64 33.64 -8.04
N ARG A 51 2.43 34.07 -8.41
CA ARG A 51 1.59 33.40 -9.41
C ARG A 51 2.31 33.30 -10.76
N ALA A 52 2.91 34.40 -11.22
CA ALA A 52 3.69 34.45 -12.45
C ALA A 52 4.97 33.58 -12.37
N ARG A 53 5.66 33.60 -11.23
CA ARG A 53 6.87 32.79 -11.01
C ARG A 53 6.58 31.28 -11.04
N LEU A 54 5.45 30.86 -10.48
CA LEU A 54 5.02 29.46 -10.44
C LEU A 54 4.33 29.00 -11.74
N GLY A 55 4.00 29.94 -12.63
CA GLY A 55 3.31 29.65 -13.89
C GLY A 55 1.83 29.35 -13.72
N PHE A 56 1.23 29.70 -12.57
CA PHE A 56 -0.20 29.51 -12.30
C PHE A 56 -1.09 30.54 -13.03
N ASP A 57 -0.48 31.53 -13.68
CA ASP A 57 -1.09 32.50 -14.58
C ASP A 57 -1.31 31.97 -16.01
N ARG A 58 -0.65 30.86 -16.38
CA ARG A 58 -0.72 30.26 -17.72
C ARG A 58 -2.03 29.49 -17.94
N PRO A 59 -2.43 29.21 -19.19
CA PRO A 59 -3.55 28.32 -19.46
C PRO A 59 -3.41 26.96 -18.77
N ILE A 60 -4.51 26.41 -18.26
CA ILE A 60 -4.52 25.18 -17.43
C ILE A 60 -3.83 23.97 -18.09
N HIS A 61 -3.92 23.87 -19.42
CA HIS A 61 -3.30 22.79 -20.18
C HIS A 61 -1.77 22.92 -20.21
N GLU A 62 -1.24 24.14 -20.30
CA GLU A 62 0.21 24.38 -20.22
C GLU A 62 0.74 24.06 -18.83
N GLN A 63 0.01 24.44 -17.78
CA GLN A 63 0.33 24.11 -16.40
C GLN A 63 0.42 22.58 -16.21
N TYR A 64 -0.57 21.84 -16.73
CA TYR A 64 -0.59 20.38 -16.65
C TYR A 64 0.55 19.73 -17.45
N LEU A 65 0.83 20.20 -18.67
CA LEU A 65 1.93 19.69 -19.48
C LEU A 65 3.31 19.96 -18.84
N SER A 66 3.49 21.14 -18.25
CA SER A 66 4.70 21.48 -17.48
C SER A 66 4.83 20.57 -16.25
N TYR A 67 3.75 20.36 -15.51
CA TYR A 67 3.71 19.44 -14.38
C TYR A 67 4.10 18.01 -14.77
N LEU A 68 3.55 17.47 -15.87
CA LEU A 68 3.93 16.16 -16.40
C LEU A 68 5.40 16.12 -16.82
N GLY A 69 5.89 17.17 -17.50
CA GLY A 69 7.28 17.27 -17.92
C GLY A 69 8.26 17.25 -16.75
N ASN A 70 7.93 17.90 -15.65
CA ASN A 70 8.72 17.87 -14.41
C ASN A 70 8.65 16.50 -13.74
N LEU A 71 7.46 15.91 -13.65
CA LEU A 71 7.25 14.59 -13.05
C LEU A 71 8.08 13.49 -13.75
N VAL A 72 8.13 13.49 -15.08
CA VAL A 72 8.93 12.54 -15.87
C VAL A 72 10.44 12.71 -15.63
N ARG A 73 10.89 13.92 -15.30
CA ARG A 73 12.28 14.21 -14.92
C ARG A 73 12.58 13.91 -13.45
N GLY A 74 11.59 13.46 -12.67
CA GLY A 74 11.71 13.25 -11.23
C GLY A 74 11.63 14.54 -10.41
N ASP A 75 11.30 15.67 -11.03
CA ASP A 75 11.09 16.94 -10.34
C ASP A 75 9.62 17.05 -9.90
N MET A 76 9.38 16.81 -8.62
CA MET A 76 8.07 16.98 -7.98
C MET A 76 7.93 18.33 -7.27
N GLY A 77 8.92 19.22 -7.42
CA GLY A 77 9.01 20.47 -6.69
C GLY A 77 9.25 20.29 -5.19
N ASN A 78 8.97 21.36 -4.44
CA ASN A 78 9.10 21.37 -2.99
C ASN A 78 7.77 21.09 -2.31
N SER A 79 7.83 20.43 -1.15
CA SER A 79 6.68 20.28 -0.28
C SER A 79 6.25 21.62 0.31
N LEU A 80 4.96 21.89 0.21
CA LEU A 80 4.30 23.05 0.81
C LEU A 80 4.52 23.14 2.33
N ARG A 81 4.52 21.99 2.99
CA ARG A 81 4.63 21.90 4.46
C ARG A 81 6.07 21.83 4.94
N ALA A 82 6.86 20.96 4.33
CA ALA A 82 8.24 20.70 4.77
C ALA A 82 9.27 21.65 4.14
N ARG A 83 8.92 22.36 3.07
CA ARG A 83 9.80 23.25 2.30
C ARG A 83 11.09 22.58 1.80
N THR A 84 11.05 21.27 1.61
CA THR A 84 12.13 20.43 1.08
C THR A 84 11.70 19.74 -0.21
N PRO A 85 12.64 19.23 -1.03
CA PRO A 85 12.32 18.50 -2.25
C PRO A 85 11.37 17.34 -1.99
N ALA A 86 10.21 17.34 -2.66
CA ALA A 86 9.15 16.35 -2.43
C ALA A 86 9.60 14.93 -2.82
N PHE A 87 10.34 14.80 -3.92
CA PHE A 87 10.85 13.51 -4.38
C PHE A 87 11.73 12.82 -3.33
N GLY A 88 12.60 13.57 -2.65
CA GLY A 88 13.47 13.05 -1.59
C GLY A 88 12.68 12.44 -0.43
N MET A 89 11.61 13.12 0.01
CA MET A 89 10.75 12.60 1.07
C MET A 89 9.97 11.34 0.66
N VAL A 90 9.58 11.22 -0.62
CA VAL A 90 8.95 9.99 -1.12
C VAL A 90 9.95 8.84 -1.05
N MET A 91 11.19 9.07 -1.49
CA MET A 91 12.25 8.06 -1.44
C MET A 91 12.59 7.66 -0.01
N GLU A 92 12.60 8.58 0.94
CA GLU A 92 12.83 8.29 2.38
C GLU A 92 11.74 7.38 2.98
N ARG A 93 10.51 7.41 2.47
CA ARG A 93 9.39 6.60 2.98
C ARG A 93 9.15 5.31 2.19
N LEU A 94 9.81 5.17 1.05
CA LEU A 94 9.63 4.02 0.17
C LEU A 94 10.05 2.71 0.86
N PRO A 95 11.19 2.61 1.57
CA PRO A 95 11.61 1.35 2.19
C PRO A 95 10.65 0.89 3.28
N ALA A 96 10.18 1.78 4.15
CA ALA A 96 9.16 1.46 5.15
C ALA A 96 7.85 0.95 4.53
N THR A 97 7.42 1.53 3.40
CA THR A 97 6.23 1.07 2.66
C THR A 97 6.43 -0.32 2.07
N LEU A 98 7.62 -0.60 1.55
CA LEU A 98 7.99 -1.92 1.02
C LEU A 98 8.04 -2.96 2.14
N GLU A 99 8.67 -2.66 3.28
CA GLU A 99 8.70 -3.54 4.44
C GLU A 99 7.30 -3.96 4.88
N LEU A 100 6.41 -2.97 5.06
CA LEU A 100 5.04 -3.21 5.46
C LEU A 100 4.27 -4.05 4.43
N THR A 101 4.42 -3.72 3.15
CA THR A 101 3.75 -4.44 2.06
C THR A 101 4.22 -5.89 1.98
N ILE A 102 5.54 -6.11 2.03
CA ILE A 102 6.15 -7.44 2.00
C ILE A 102 5.69 -8.25 3.21
N MET A 103 5.71 -7.67 4.41
CA MET A 103 5.29 -8.38 5.63
C MET A 103 3.78 -8.73 5.59
N ALA A 104 2.93 -7.83 5.11
CA ALA A 104 1.51 -8.10 4.92
C ALA A 104 1.27 -9.23 3.89
N MET A 105 2.04 -9.26 2.80
CA MET A 105 1.99 -10.32 1.80
C MET A 105 2.46 -11.66 2.35
N ILE A 106 3.58 -11.69 3.07
CA ILE A 106 4.10 -12.90 3.73
C ILE A 106 3.06 -13.45 4.69
N PHE A 107 2.49 -12.60 5.55
CA PHE A 107 1.42 -12.99 6.47
C PHE A 107 0.22 -13.59 5.70
N ALA A 108 -0.25 -12.91 4.66
CA ALA A 108 -1.42 -13.35 3.91
C ALA A 108 -1.18 -14.69 3.19
N ILE A 109 -0.04 -14.86 2.53
CA ILE A 109 0.29 -16.08 1.76
C ILE A 109 0.53 -17.25 2.70
N THR A 110 1.38 -17.05 3.72
CA THR A 110 1.77 -18.10 4.66
C THR A 110 0.56 -18.70 5.38
N LEU A 111 -0.46 -17.91 5.68
CA LEU A 111 -1.67 -18.40 6.33
C LEU A 111 -2.76 -18.85 5.35
N SER A 112 -2.96 -18.14 4.24
CA SER A 112 -4.05 -18.48 3.30
C SER A 112 -3.89 -19.84 2.63
N ILE A 113 -2.65 -20.27 2.36
CA ILE A 113 -2.37 -21.59 1.77
C ILE A 113 -2.79 -22.72 2.71
N PRO A 114 -2.22 -22.86 3.93
CA PRO A 114 -2.58 -23.97 4.82
C PRO A 114 -4.06 -23.92 5.21
N ILE A 115 -4.62 -22.74 5.45
CA ILE A 115 -6.04 -22.58 5.77
C ILE A 115 -6.92 -23.06 4.61
N GLY A 116 -6.62 -22.64 3.38
CA GLY A 116 -7.38 -23.03 2.19
C GLY A 116 -7.28 -24.52 1.88
N VAL A 117 -6.06 -25.08 1.98
CA VAL A 117 -5.81 -26.52 1.78
C VAL A 117 -6.53 -27.35 2.84
N MET A 118 -6.43 -26.98 4.11
CA MET A 118 -7.07 -27.71 5.22
C MET A 118 -8.59 -27.71 5.09
N ALA A 119 -9.19 -26.57 4.73
CA ALA A 119 -10.62 -26.46 4.48
C ALA A 119 -11.07 -27.32 3.28
N ALA A 120 -10.26 -27.39 2.21
CA ALA A 120 -10.55 -28.23 1.05
C ALA A 120 -10.46 -29.73 1.37
N MET A 121 -9.43 -30.16 2.11
CA MET A 121 -9.25 -31.56 2.50
C MET A 121 -10.36 -32.07 3.42
N ARG A 122 -10.93 -31.18 4.25
CA ARG A 122 -12.03 -31.49 5.17
C ARG A 122 -13.37 -30.88 4.71
N ARG A 123 -13.59 -30.84 3.40
CA ARG A 123 -14.79 -30.26 2.80
C ARG A 123 -16.07 -30.79 3.46
N GLY A 124 -17.00 -29.89 3.76
CA GLY A 124 -18.32 -30.23 4.31
C GLY A 124 -18.31 -30.56 5.81
N THR A 125 -17.16 -30.47 6.48
CA THR A 125 -17.09 -30.56 7.94
C THR A 125 -17.31 -29.19 8.60
N THR A 126 -17.51 -29.19 9.92
CA THR A 126 -17.58 -27.96 10.73
C THR A 126 -16.30 -27.12 10.65
N LEU A 127 -15.14 -27.75 10.43
CA LEU A 127 -13.87 -27.04 10.24
C LEU A 127 -13.89 -26.20 8.96
N ASP A 128 -14.33 -26.79 7.85
CA ASP A 128 -14.50 -26.07 6.58
C ASP A 128 -15.47 -24.89 6.74
N GLY A 129 -16.66 -25.15 7.32
CA GLY A 129 -17.65 -24.11 7.59
C GLY A 129 -17.11 -22.97 8.48
N GLY A 130 -16.46 -23.30 9.59
CA GLY A 130 -15.89 -22.31 10.52
C GLY A 130 -14.80 -21.46 9.89
N VAL A 131 -13.90 -22.07 9.12
CA VAL A 131 -12.84 -21.35 8.39
C VAL A 131 -13.44 -20.40 7.35
N MET A 132 -14.48 -20.83 6.62
CA MET A 132 -15.14 -20.00 5.61
C MET A 132 -15.90 -18.83 6.25
N ILE A 133 -16.57 -19.05 7.38
CA ILE A 133 -17.23 -17.98 8.15
C ILE A 133 -16.19 -16.95 8.62
N PHE A 134 -15.08 -17.41 9.20
CA PHE A 134 -14.01 -16.53 9.64
C PHE A 134 -13.39 -15.73 8.47
N ALA A 135 -13.15 -16.38 7.33
CA ALA A 135 -12.65 -15.69 6.13
C ALA A 135 -13.66 -14.67 5.57
N MET A 136 -14.97 -14.94 5.64
CA MET A 136 -15.98 -13.94 5.27
C MET A 136 -15.95 -12.74 6.21
N PHE A 137 -15.88 -12.99 7.52
CA PHE A 137 -15.77 -11.93 8.52
C PHE A 137 -14.52 -11.06 8.31
N GLY A 138 -13.36 -11.70 8.11
CA GLY A 138 -12.09 -11.02 7.86
C GLY A 138 -12.08 -10.17 6.60
N GLN A 139 -12.84 -10.56 5.56
CA GLN A 139 -12.97 -9.75 4.35
C GLN A 139 -13.95 -8.58 4.51
N SER A 140 -15.05 -8.77 5.24
CA SER A 140 -16.10 -7.76 5.41
C SER A 140 -15.75 -6.69 6.44
N MET A 141 -14.73 -6.95 7.25
CA MET A 141 -14.26 -6.04 8.27
C MET A 141 -13.50 -4.85 7.67
N PRO A 142 -13.85 -3.60 8.02
CA PRO A 142 -13.07 -2.45 7.60
C PRO A 142 -11.65 -2.49 8.17
N SER A 143 -10.64 -2.31 7.33
CA SER A 143 -9.23 -2.37 7.74
C SER A 143 -8.88 -1.32 8.79
N PHE A 144 -9.41 -0.10 8.68
CA PHE A 144 -9.19 0.94 9.69
C PHE A 144 -9.72 0.53 11.06
N TRP A 145 -10.90 -0.12 11.10
CA TRP A 145 -11.52 -0.57 12.35
C TRP A 145 -10.68 -1.67 12.99
N LEU A 146 -10.26 -2.67 12.19
CA LEU A 146 -9.37 -3.73 12.66
C LEU A 146 -8.07 -3.16 13.22
N GLY A 147 -7.45 -2.20 12.53
CA GLY A 147 -6.23 -1.55 12.97
C GLY A 147 -6.41 -0.89 14.33
N ILE A 148 -7.49 -0.13 14.52
CA ILE A 148 -7.81 0.51 15.81
C ILE A 148 -8.05 -0.56 16.89
N MET A 149 -8.81 -1.62 16.60
CA MET A 149 -9.07 -2.69 17.56
C MET A 149 -7.78 -3.41 18.00
N LEU A 150 -6.86 -3.68 17.07
CA LEU A 150 -5.57 -4.27 17.40
C LEU A 150 -4.74 -3.33 18.28
N ILE A 151 -4.70 -2.03 17.98
CA ILE A 151 -4.02 -1.05 18.83
C ILE A 151 -4.61 -1.04 20.25
N LEU A 152 -5.93 -0.98 20.38
CA LEU A 152 -6.59 -0.92 21.69
C LEU A 152 -6.40 -2.22 22.49
N PHE A 153 -6.66 -3.37 21.88
CA PHE A 153 -6.67 -4.65 22.58
C PHE A 153 -5.27 -5.25 22.71
N VAL A 154 -4.53 -5.38 21.60
CA VAL A 154 -3.20 -6.02 21.60
C VAL A 154 -2.11 -5.06 22.09
N GLY A 155 -2.19 -3.79 21.68
CA GLY A 155 -1.19 -2.78 22.00
C GLY A 155 -1.35 -2.14 23.38
N LEU A 156 -2.56 -1.70 23.75
CA LEU A 156 -2.78 -0.97 25.01
C LEU A 156 -3.21 -1.88 26.17
N GLN A 157 -4.17 -2.77 25.95
CA GLN A 157 -4.69 -3.65 27.01
C GLN A 157 -3.72 -4.80 27.31
N LEU A 158 -3.34 -5.59 26.31
CA LEU A 158 -2.42 -6.71 26.48
C LEU A 158 -0.94 -6.29 26.57
N ARG A 159 -0.58 -5.14 25.96
CA ARG A 159 0.80 -4.63 25.89
C ARG A 159 1.79 -5.59 25.24
N TRP A 160 1.33 -6.42 24.31
CA TRP A 160 2.18 -7.41 23.64
C TRP A 160 3.04 -6.76 22.55
N LEU A 161 2.46 -5.81 21.82
CA LEU A 161 3.07 -5.20 20.65
C LEU A 161 3.07 -3.66 20.76
N PRO A 162 4.08 -2.98 20.18
CA PRO A 162 4.15 -1.53 20.19
C PRO A 162 3.04 -0.90 19.33
N ILE A 163 2.45 0.19 19.82
CA ILE A 163 1.33 0.88 19.17
C ILE A 163 1.76 1.87 18.08
N SER A 164 3.02 2.29 18.08
CA SER A 164 3.57 3.29 17.19
C SER A 164 5.09 3.12 17.08
N GLY A 165 5.65 3.64 16.00
CA GLY A 165 7.08 3.57 15.72
C GLY A 165 7.37 2.71 14.49
N HIS A 166 8.61 2.82 14.03
CA HIS A 166 9.13 2.07 12.91
C HIS A 166 10.61 1.79 13.18
N VAL A 167 11.02 0.54 13.01
CA VAL A 167 12.42 0.11 13.12
C VAL A 167 12.82 -0.37 11.73
N PRO A 168 13.73 0.32 11.04
CA PRO A 168 14.02 0.07 9.62
C PRO A 168 14.80 -1.23 9.41
N LEU A 169 14.40 -1.99 8.38
CA LEU A 169 15.08 -3.20 7.92
C LEU A 169 15.69 -3.03 6.53
N LEU A 170 14.93 -2.46 5.59
CA LEU A 170 15.35 -2.29 4.21
C LEU A 170 16.29 -1.09 4.04
N ASP A 171 16.10 -0.01 4.79
CA ASP A 171 17.01 1.14 4.78
C ASP A 171 18.47 0.74 5.06
N PRO A 172 18.80 0.10 6.19
CA PRO A 172 20.18 -0.34 6.45
C PRO A 172 20.64 -1.38 5.43
N LEU A 173 19.76 -2.25 4.95
CA LEU A 173 20.08 -3.26 3.94
C LEU A 173 20.46 -2.63 2.58
N PHE A 174 19.73 -1.61 2.13
CA PHE A 174 20.01 -0.88 0.90
C PHE A 174 21.33 -0.09 0.97
N ASN A 175 21.70 0.35 2.17
CA ASN A 175 22.97 1.02 2.43
C ASN A 175 24.14 0.05 2.69
N GLY A 176 23.90 -1.26 2.63
CA GLY A 176 24.94 -2.29 2.82
C GLY A 176 25.28 -2.60 4.29
N ASP A 177 24.52 -2.06 5.25
CA ASP A 177 24.70 -2.32 6.69
C ASP A 177 23.86 -3.52 7.15
N PHE A 178 24.36 -4.72 6.84
CA PHE A 178 23.73 -5.98 7.21
C PHE A 178 23.72 -6.22 8.73
N ALA A 179 24.69 -5.67 9.46
CA ALA A 179 24.78 -5.85 10.91
C ALA A 179 23.64 -5.12 11.62
N THR A 180 23.39 -3.87 11.25
CA THR A 180 22.26 -3.10 11.77
C THR A 180 20.92 -3.70 11.33
N ALA A 181 20.78 -4.14 10.07
CA ALA A 181 19.56 -4.79 9.60
C ALA A 181 19.24 -6.08 10.39
N ALA A 182 20.26 -6.90 10.68
CA ALA A 182 20.09 -8.12 11.49
C ALA A 182 19.76 -7.81 12.95
N ALA A 183 20.39 -6.79 13.54
CA ALA A 183 20.10 -6.34 14.90
C ALA A 183 18.67 -5.79 15.04
N ASN A 184 18.19 -5.07 14.03
CA ASN A 184 16.86 -4.48 13.98
C ASN A 184 15.74 -5.50 13.76
N PHE A 185 16.05 -6.68 13.18
CA PHE A 185 15.07 -7.67 12.75
C PHE A 185 14.02 -8.05 13.81
N PRO A 186 14.38 -8.39 15.06
CA PRO A 186 13.39 -8.80 16.06
C PRO A 186 12.43 -7.68 16.41
N ASP A 187 12.93 -6.45 16.57
CA ASP A 187 12.11 -5.32 16.99
C ASP A 187 11.27 -4.77 15.83
N ALA A 188 11.82 -4.74 14.62
CA ALA A 188 11.08 -4.42 13.42
C ALA A 188 9.88 -5.34 13.20
N LEU A 189 10.05 -6.66 13.39
CA LEU A 189 8.93 -7.60 13.32
C LEU A 189 7.82 -7.23 14.32
N ARG A 190 8.17 -6.87 15.56
CA ARG A 190 7.16 -6.47 16.57
C ARG A 190 6.37 -5.24 16.14
N HIS A 191 7.02 -4.26 15.53
CA HIS A 191 6.37 -3.05 15.01
C HIS A 191 5.54 -3.32 13.73
N LEU A 192 5.90 -4.33 12.94
CA LEU A 192 5.22 -4.65 11.68
C LEU A 192 4.03 -5.59 11.84
N ILE A 193 3.96 -6.42 12.90
CA ILE A 193 2.90 -7.45 13.05
C ILE A 193 1.49 -6.84 12.99
N MET A 194 1.14 -5.84 13.83
CA MET A 194 -0.23 -5.33 13.85
C MET A 194 -0.63 -4.65 12.52
N PRO A 195 0.20 -3.77 11.93
CA PRO A 195 -0.10 -3.19 10.62
C PRO A 195 -0.18 -4.25 9.50
N ALA A 196 0.73 -5.23 9.50
CA ALA A 196 0.75 -6.30 8.49
C ALA A 196 -0.48 -7.21 8.58
N VAL A 197 -0.93 -7.56 9.80
CA VAL A 197 -2.18 -8.30 10.01
C VAL A 197 -3.37 -7.48 9.52
N THR A 198 -3.40 -6.19 9.85
CA THR A 198 -4.49 -5.27 9.46
C THR A 198 -4.65 -5.20 7.94
N LEU A 199 -3.54 -5.03 7.21
CA LEU A 199 -3.55 -4.95 5.75
C LEU A 199 -3.69 -6.32 5.07
N GLY A 200 -3.07 -7.34 5.66
CA GLY A 200 -2.98 -8.67 5.11
C GLY A 200 -4.26 -9.50 5.28
N LEU A 201 -5.10 -9.23 6.29
CA LEU A 201 -6.27 -10.07 6.61
C LEU A 201 -7.28 -10.15 5.45
N PHE A 202 -7.51 -9.04 4.74
CA PHE A 202 -8.41 -9.03 3.58
C PHE A 202 -7.88 -9.95 2.46
N SER A 203 -6.59 -9.85 2.17
CA SER A 203 -5.92 -10.67 1.15
C SER A 203 -5.84 -12.14 1.58
N LEU A 204 -5.53 -12.43 2.85
CA LEU A 204 -5.56 -13.77 3.43
C LEU A 204 -6.93 -14.41 3.22
N SER A 205 -7.98 -13.70 3.63
CA SER A 205 -9.36 -14.17 3.57
C SER A 205 -9.81 -14.48 2.15
N ARG A 206 -9.53 -13.57 1.21
CA ARG A 206 -9.86 -13.75 -0.21
C ARG A 206 -9.08 -14.93 -0.80
N ASN A 207 -7.77 -15.00 -0.55
CA ASN A 207 -6.90 -16.02 -1.12
C ASN A 207 -7.20 -17.41 -0.55
N ALA A 208 -7.50 -17.54 0.74
CA ALA A 208 -7.82 -18.84 1.35
C ALA A 208 -9.04 -19.50 0.68
N ARG A 209 -10.06 -18.70 0.31
CA ARG A 209 -11.23 -19.21 -0.42
C ARG A 209 -10.92 -19.59 -1.85
N LEU A 210 -10.10 -18.80 -2.54
CA LEU A 210 -9.64 -19.11 -3.90
C LEU A 210 -8.84 -20.43 -3.89
N ILE A 211 -7.86 -20.54 -2.99
CA ILE A 211 -7.04 -21.74 -2.81
C ILE A 211 -7.92 -22.94 -2.48
N ARG A 212 -8.88 -22.80 -1.56
CA ARG A 212 -9.84 -23.87 -1.27
C ARG A 212 -10.58 -24.31 -2.52
N SER A 213 -11.13 -23.37 -3.30
CA SER A 213 -11.87 -23.69 -4.53
C SER A 213 -10.99 -24.44 -5.53
N SER A 214 -9.77 -23.95 -5.78
CA SER A 214 -8.81 -24.58 -6.68
C SER A 214 -8.37 -25.95 -6.18
N MET A 215 -8.16 -26.12 -4.88
CA MET A 215 -7.81 -27.42 -4.29
C MET A 215 -8.94 -28.43 -4.41
N LEU A 216 -10.21 -28.01 -4.29
CA LEU A 216 -11.35 -28.90 -4.50
C LEU A 216 -11.46 -29.39 -5.95
N GLU A 217 -11.13 -28.53 -6.91
CA GLU A 217 -11.06 -28.92 -8.33
C GLU A 217 -9.92 -29.93 -8.56
N VAL A 218 -8.74 -29.67 -8.01
CA VAL A 218 -7.57 -30.55 -8.10
C VAL A 218 -7.82 -31.91 -7.45
N LEU A 219 -8.41 -31.95 -6.25
CA LEU A 219 -8.76 -33.20 -5.56
C LEU A 219 -9.76 -34.07 -6.34
N GLY A 220 -10.52 -33.46 -7.27
CA GLY A 220 -11.46 -34.15 -8.14
C GLY A 220 -10.83 -34.83 -9.36
N GLN A 221 -9.56 -34.54 -9.67
CA GLN A 221 -8.87 -35.00 -10.88
C GLN A 221 -8.47 -36.49 -10.80
N ASP A 222 -8.43 -37.15 -11.96
CA ASP A 222 -8.19 -38.60 -12.04
C ASP A 222 -6.81 -38.99 -11.50
N TYR A 223 -5.76 -38.19 -11.74
CA TYR A 223 -4.43 -38.49 -11.21
C TYR A 223 -4.37 -38.51 -9.67
N VAL A 224 -5.19 -37.70 -8.99
CA VAL A 224 -5.29 -37.72 -7.52
C VAL A 224 -6.07 -38.95 -7.05
N ARG A 225 -7.14 -39.32 -7.78
CA ARG A 225 -7.94 -40.52 -7.47
C ARG A 225 -7.10 -41.79 -7.63
N THR A 226 -6.35 -41.90 -8.72
CA THR A 226 -5.44 -43.02 -8.98
C THR A 226 -4.32 -43.09 -7.95
N ALA A 227 -3.75 -41.96 -7.52
CA ALA A 227 -2.71 -41.95 -6.48
C ALA A 227 -3.22 -42.32 -5.07
N ARG A 228 -4.55 -42.28 -4.85
CA ARG A 228 -5.17 -42.64 -3.56
C ARG A 228 -5.63 -44.10 -3.50
N ALA A 229 -5.90 -44.73 -4.64
CA ALA A 229 -6.33 -46.13 -4.76
C ALA A 229 -5.15 -47.09 -4.57
#